data_AF-A0A2U9T217-F1
#
_entry.id   AF-A0A2U9T217-F1
#
_cell.length_a   1.000
_cell.length_b   1.000
_cell.length_c   1.000
_cell.angle_alpha   90.00
_cell.angle_beta   90.00
_cell.angle_gamma   90.00
#
_symmetry.space_group_name_H-M   'P 1'
#
loop_
_entity.id
_entity.type
_entity.pdbx_description
1 polymer ?
#
loop_
_entity_poly.entity_id
_entity_poly.type
_entity_poly.pdbx_seq_one_letter_code
_entity_poly.pdbx_strand_id
1 'polypeptide(L)'
;MSQAPRAPIHTPLPTVNARIYPSGGLDVLSRDEVARLRDASSGMHDLLRRCALAVLTTGSVSDDPRAAQEQYKDFDIQVHQQDRGMRIDLSNAPAMAFVDGEIIRGVAELLFAVVRDLAFRAIELGEDGGRDLDSTDGITDAVFGLLRNARILEPADPNLVVCWGGHSISREEYIYTKQVGYELGLRGLDICTGCGPGAMKGPMKGANIAHAKQRRRHPRYIGVTEPGIIAAESPNPIVNHLVIMPDIEKRLEAFVRIGHGIIVFPGGVGTAEEILYLLGILLREENAELPFPLIFTGPTASAPYFEQIDRFLRLTLGEAATSRYEIVIADPTEVAKKMTAGIRKVREHRIAQKDSFFFNWSIDIPLEFQQPFRPTHEAMAALDLHKGRKPHELAADLRRAFSGIVAGNVKEEGMRHIDERGPFEIHGDPEMMQSLDQLLRAFVEQRRMKIQGDYQPCYRVLG
;
A
#
# COMPACT_ATOMS: atom_id res chain seq x y z
N MET A 1 16.10 45.35 -27.57
CA MET A 1 15.18 45.16 -26.44
C MET A 1 14.91 43.67 -26.30
N SER A 2 15.61 43.02 -25.36
CA SER A 2 15.46 41.59 -25.07
C SER A 2 14.15 41.40 -24.30
N GLN A 3 13.20 40.64 -24.85
CA GLN A 3 12.00 40.24 -24.12
C GLN A 3 12.39 39.18 -23.09
N ALA A 4 12.24 39.51 -21.81
CA ALA A 4 12.34 38.54 -20.73
C ALA A 4 11.32 37.39 -20.95
N PRO A 5 11.69 36.14 -20.63
CA PRO A 5 10.75 35.03 -20.72
C PRO A 5 9.57 35.29 -19.78
N ARG A 6 8.36 35.30 -20.33
CA ARG A 6 7.12 35.36 -19.54
C ARG A 6 7.07 34.14 -18.63
N ALA A 7 6.95 34.36 -17.32
CA ALA A 7 6.62 33.30 -16.37
C ALA A 7 5.35 32.57 -16.84
N PRO A 8 5.27 31.24 -16.69
CA PRO A 8 4.06 30.51 -17.03
C PRO A 8 2.89 31.07 -16.21
N ILE A 9 1.83 31.48 -16.91
CA ILE A 9 0.58 31.89 -16.28
C ILE A 9 -0.04 30.60 -15.70
N HIS A 10 0.18 30.35 -14.41
CA HIS A 10 -0.56 29.33 -13.67
C HIS A 10 -2.02 29.76 -13.63
N THR A 11 -2.82 29.24 -14.56
CA THR A 11 -4.27 29.34 -14.45
C THR A 11 -4.65 28.47 -13.25
N PRO A 12 -5.27 29.01 -12.20
CA PRO A 12 -5.64 28.21 -11.04
C PRO A 12 -6.56 27.08 -11.49
N LEU A 13 -6.26 25.85 -11.06
CA LEU A 13 -7.13 24.70 -11.32
C LEU A 13 -8.49 24.95 -10.65
N PRO A 14 -9.60 24.41 -11.21
CA PRO A 14 -10.91 24.64 -10.66
C PRO A 14 -11.02 24.02 -9.25
N THR A 15 -11.59 24.79 -8.32
CA THR A 15 -11.81 24.38 -6.94
C THR A 15 -13.27 24.55 -6.51
N VAL A 16 -13.66 23.83 -5.46
CA VAL A 16 -15.01 23.85 -4.89
C VAL A 16 -14.93 23.95 -3.36
N ASN A 17 -15.78 24.77 -2.76
CA ASN A 17 -16.02 24.77 -1.33
C ASN A 17 -17.22 23.88 -1.02
N ALA A 18 -17.12 23.02 -0.01
CA ALA A 18 -18.17 22.04 0.27
C ALA A 18 -18.29 21.78 1.77
N ARG A 19 -19.50 21.35 2.16
CA ARG A 19 -19.77 20.81 3.50
C ARG A 19 -20.25 19.38 3.35
N ILE A 20 -19.57 18.46 4.01
CA ILE A 20 -19.81 17.04 3.88
C ILE A 20 -20.26 16.51 5.24
N TYR A 21 -21.30 15.68 5.21
CA TYR A 21 -21.85 15.01 6.38
C TYR A 21 -21.68 13.50 6.21
N PRO A 22 -21.42 12.76 7.30
CA PRO A 22 -21.25 11.31 7.24
C PRO A 22 -22.53 10.64 6.76
N SER A 23 -22.40 9.65 5.90
CA SER A 23 -23.50 8.77 5.50
C SER A 23 -23.44 7.46 6.28
N GLY A 24 -24.45 7.20 7.11
CA GLY A 24 -24.55 5.99 7.94
C GLY A 24 -24.16 6.20 9.41
N GLY A 25 -24.24 5.15 10.24
CA GLY A 25 -23.86 5.17 11.67
C GLY A 25 -22.34 5.18 11.91
N LEU A 26 -21.59 5.73 10.97
CA LEU A 26 -20.15 5.91 11.05
C LEU A 26 -19.89 7.25 11.74
N ASP A 27 -19.53 7.09 13.00
CA ASP A 27 -18.50 7.86 13.68
C ASP A 27 -18.99 9.16 14.32
N VAL A 28 -19.65 8.97 15.46
CA VAL A 28 -19.68 9.97 16.52
C VAL A 28 -18.28 10.03 17.12
N LEU A 29 -17.45 10.97 16.65
CA LEU A 29 -16.21 11.30 17.33
C LEU A 29 -16.50 12.08 18.62
N SER A 30 -15.73 11.81 19.66
CA SER A 30 -15.70 12.57 20.90
C SER A 30 -15.15 13.99 20.68
N ARG A 31 -15.41 14.89 21.64
CA ARG A 31 -14.86 16.26 21.61
C ARG A 31 -13.33 16.25 21.59
N ASP A 32 -12.74 15.33 22.35
CA ASP A 32 -11.29 15.24 22.49
C ASP A 32 -10.64 14.72 21.21
N GLU A 33 -11.29 13.82 20.48
CA GLU A 33 -10.78 13.30 19.20
C GLU A 33 -10.78 14.40 18.13
N VAL A 34 -11.86 15.19 18.06
CA VAL A 34 -11.93 16.34 17.15
C VAL A 34 -10.93 17.42 17.56
N ALA A 35 -10.71 17.64 18.85
CA ALA A 35 -9.73 18.61 19.34
C ALA A 35 -8.30 18.23 18.95
N ARG A 36 -7.91 16.96 19.10
CA ARG A 36 -6.58 16.47 18.67
C ARG A 36 -6.35 16.63 17.17
N LEU A 37 -7.37 16.45 16.35
CA LEU A 37 -7.26 16.66 14.90
C LEU A 37 -7.05 18.14 14.51
N ARG A 38 -7.59 19.06 15.31
CA ARG A 38 -7.47 20.52 15.09
C ARG A 38 -6.18 21.12 15.65
N ASP A 39 -5.46 20.36 16.47
CA ASP A 39 -4.30 20.88 17.15
C ASP A 39 -3.14 21.08 16.16
N ALA A 40 -2.98 22.31 15.69
CA ALA A 40 -1.90 22.72 14.81
C ALA A 40 -0.51 22.56 15.46
N SER A 41 -0.41 22.58 16.80
CA SER A 41 0.87 22.40 17.49
C SER A 41 1.40 20.97 17.39
N SER A 42 0.51 20.00 17.16
CA SER A 42 0.85 18.58 16.97
C SER A 42 1.21 18.20 15.53
N GLY A 43 1.04 19.11 14.55
CA GLY A 43 1.20 18.80 13.12
C GLY A 43 0.09 17.91 12.54
N MET A 44 -0.92 17.54 13.34
CA MET A 44 -2.02 16.66 12.93
C MET A 44 -2.90 17.29 11.85
N HIS A 45 -3.13 18.61 11.90
CA HIS A 45 -3.87 19.33 10.87
C HIS A 45 -3.19 19.22 9.50
N ASP A 46 -1.87 19.39 9.44
CA ASP A 46 -1.11 19.27 8.18
C ASP A 46 -1.11 17.83 7.65
N LEU A 47 -1.04 16.85 8.54
CA LEU A 47 -1.19 15.43 8.18
C LEU A 47 -2.59 15.15 7.61
N LEU A 48 -3.64 15.60 8.29
CA LEU A 48 -5.03 15.49 7.83
C LEU A 48 -5.21 16.17 6.46
N ARG A 49 -4.71 17.39 6.30
CA ARG A 49 -4.74 18.15 5.05
C ARG A 49 -4.06 17.38 3.91
N ARG A 50 -2.86 16.83 4.13
CA ARG A 50 -2.13 16.06 3.12
C ARG A 50 -2.87 14.78 2.73
N CYS A 51 -3.35 14.00 3.70
CA CYS A 51 -4.10 12.77 3.42
C CYS A 51 -5.44 13.06 2.72
N ALA A 52 -6.17 14.10 3.13
CA ALA A 52 -7.42 14.50 2.51
C ALA A 52 -7.20 15.01 1.07
N LEU A 53 -6.15 15.80 0.85
CA LEU A 53 -5.80 16.27 -0.49
C LEU A 53 -5.48 15.11 -1.44
N ALA A 54 -4.74 14.11 -0.97
CA ALA A 54 -4.45 12.90 -1.75
C ALA A 54 -5.73 12.16 -2.16
N VAL A 55 -6.70 12.01 -1.24
CA VAL A 55 -8.00 11.40 -1.56
C VAL A 55 -8.76 12.23 -2.62
N LEU A 56 -8.73 13.56 -2.52
CA LEU A 56 -9.43 14.48 -3.44
C LEU A 56 -8.78 14.59 -4.83
N THR A 57 -7.48 14.33 -4.96
CA THR A 57 -6.75 14.39 -6.24
C THR A 57 -6.65 13.04 -6.95
N THR A 58 -7.43 12.05 -6.52
CA THR A 58 -7.40 10.72 -7.10
C THR A 58 -7.68 10.73 -8.61
N GLY A 59 -6.79 10.12 -9.38
CA GLY A 59 -6.85 10.14 -10.85
C GLY A 59 -5.95 11.19 -11.49
N SER A 60 -5.23 11.98 -10.69
CA SER A 60 -4.03 12.68 -11.14
C SER A 60 -3.05 11.72 -11.80
N VAL A 61 -2.31 12.21 -12.78
CA VAL A 61 -1.29 11.46 -13.53
C VAL A 61 0.11 11.60 -12.93
N SER A 62 0.25 12.34 -11.83
CA SER A 62 1.50 12.55 -11.12
C SER A 62 1.63 11.58 -9.95
N ASP A 63 2.81 10.99 -9.81
CA ASP A 63 3.29 10.22 -8.66
C ASP A 63 4.21 11.03 -7.72
N ASP A 64 4.53 12.28 -8.07
CA ASP A 64 5.23 13.20 -7.16
C ASP A 64 4.25 13.67 -6.05
N PRO A 65 4.52 13.34 -4.76
CA PRO A 65 3.65 13.71 -3.64
C PRO A 65 3.52 15.23 -3.42
N ARG A 66 4.50 16.01 -3.91
CA ARG A 66 4.54 17.48 -3.75
C ARG A 66 3.65 18.19 -4.77
N ALA A 67 3.45 17.58 -5.95
CA ALA A 67 2.76 18.22 -7.06
C ALA A 67 1.32 18.65 -6.70
N ALA A 68 0.58 17.80 -5.99
CA ALA A 68 -0.78 18.13 -5.53
C ALA A 68 -0.76 19.30 -4.53
N GLN A 69 0.19 19.31 -3.60
CA GLN A 69 0.30 20.37 -2.60
C GLN A 69 0.66 21.72 -3.23
N GLU A 70 1.53 21.72 -4.23
CA GLU A 70 1.90 22.92 -4.98
C GLU A 70 0.76 23.46 -5.84
N GLN A 71 -0.06 22.57 -6.42
CA GLN A 71 -1.22 22.94 -7.23
C GLN A 71 -2.37 23.48 -6.39
N TYR A 72 -2.56 22.95 -5.18
CA TYR A 72 -3.66 23.28 -4.27
C TYR A 72 -3.13 23.85 -2.95
N LYS A 73 -2.32 24.89 -3.01
CA LYS A 73 -1.73 25.55 -1.82
C LYS A 73 -2.80 26.10 -0.87
N ASP A 74 -3.89 26.62 -1.42
CA ASP A 74 -4.97 27.22 -0.66
C ASP A 74 -6.05 26.22 -0.21
N PHE A 75 -5.87 24.91 -0.51
CA PHE A 75 -6.77 23.88 0.00
C PHE A 75 -6.68 23.78 1.51
N ASP A 76 -7.82 23.67 2.18
CA ASP A 76 -7.91 23.40 3.61
C ASP A 76 -9.11 22.52 3.96
N ILE A 77 -9.01 21.79 5.08
CA ILE A 77 -10.03 20.89 5.59
C ILE A 77 -10.24 21.14 7.08
N GLN A 78 -11.49 21.30 7.50
CA GLN A 78 -11.82 21.48 8.91
C GLN A 78 -12.88 20.47 9.36
N VAL A 79 -12.57 19.79 10.47
CA VAL A 79 -13.47 18.82 11.09
C VAL A 79 -14.22 19.48 12.22
N HIS A 80 -15.55 19.47 12.19
CA HIS A 80 -16.43 20.06 13.20
C HIS A 80 -17.31 19.00 13.85
N GLN A 81 -17.42 19.05 15.17
CA GLN A 81 -18.45 18.30 15.88
C GLN A 81 -19.77 19.09 15.82
N GLN A 82 -20.88 18.38 15.67
CA GLN A 82 -22.26 18.87 15.66
C GLN A 82 -23.12 17.93 16.51
N ASP A 83 -24.32 18.36 16.90
CA ASP A 83 -25.22 17.57 17.75
C ASP A 83 -25.61 16.21 17.13
N ARG A 84 -25.56 16.09 15.80
CA ARG A 84 -25.89 14.87 15.04
C ARG A 84 -24.67 14.10 14.53
N GLY A 85 -23.47 14.41 15.02
CA GLY A 85 -22.23 13.76 14.62
C GLY A 85 -21.19 14.74 14.08
N MET A 86 -20.39 14.31 13.12
CA MET A 86 -19.31 15.11 12.56
C MET A 86 -19.71 15.82 11.26
N ARG A 87 -19.03 16.93 10.94
CA ARG A 87 -19.09 17.63 9.65
C ARG A 87 -17.68 17.92 9.17
N ILE A 88 -17.42 17.73 7.89
CA ILE A 88 -16.17 18.14 7.24
C ILE A 88 -16.46 19.36 6.36
N ASP A 89 -15.76 20.47 6.61
CA ASP A 89 -15.77 21.64 5.76
C ASP A 89 -14.51 21.64 4.89
N LEU A 90 -14.70 21.73 3.58
CA LEU A 90 -13.62 21.81 2.59
C LEU A 90 -13.56 23.21 2.00
N SER A 91 -12.36 23.80 1.97
CA SER A 91 -12.07 25.07 1.30
C SER A 91 -11.10 24.84 0.16
N ASN A 92 -11.40 25.41 -1.02
CA ASN A 92 -10.61 25.28 -2.25
C ASN A 92 -10.27 23.82 -2.61
N ALA A 93 -11.22 22.90 -2.44
CA ALA A 93 -11.00 21.49 -2.76
C ALA A 93 -10.88 21.27 -4.28
N PRO A 94 -10.05 20.32 -4.73
CA PRO A 94 -9.95 19.95 -6.14
C PRO A 94 -11.32 19.64 -6.76
N ALA A 95 -11.74 20.38 -7.81
CA ALA A 95 -13.06 20.19 -8.42
C ALA A 95 -13.25 18.79 -9.04
N MET A 96 -12.17 18.08 -9.34
CA MET A 96 -12.20 16.71 -9.87
C MET A 96 -12.83 15.68 -8.92
N ALA A 97 -12.92 15.97 -7.63
CA ALA A 97 -13.64 15.15 -6.65
C ALA A 97 -15.17 15.32 -6.71
N PHE A 98 -15.67 16.23 -7.55
CA PHE A 98 -17.07 16.62 -7.62
C PHE A 98 -17.67 16.32 -9.01
N VAL A 99 -18.97 16.04 -9.03
CA VAL A 99 -19.78 15.91 -10.24
C VAL A 99 -20.97 16.85 -10.06
N ASP A 100 -21.11 17.82 -10.97
CA ASP A 100 -22.17 18.84 -10.92
C ASP A 100 -22.25 19.60 -9.57
N GLY A 101 -21.09 19.81 -8.94
CA GLY A 101 -20.96 20.50 -7.64
C GLY A 101 -21.16 19.60 -6.41
N GLU A 102 -21.57 18.35 -6.59
CA GLU A 102 -21.75 17.37 -5.53
C GLU A 102 -20.53 16.45 -5.42
N ILE A 103 -20.03 16.22 -4.20
CA ILE A 103 -18.87 15.34 -4.01
C ILE A 103 -19.23 13.89 -4.38
N ILE A 104 -18.32 13.19 -5.05
CA ILE A 104 -18.47 11.75 -5.31
C ILE A 104 -18.60 11.02 -3.97
N ARG A 105 -19.68 10.27 -3.76
CA ARG A 105 -19.96 9.59 -2.48
C ARG A 105 -18.78 8.73 -1.97
N GLY A 106 -18.15 7.95 -2.85
CA GLY A 106 -16.97 7.17 -2.48
C GLY A 106 -15.83 8.05 -1.96
N VAL A 107 -15.57 9.20 -2.60
CA VAL A 107 -14.55 10.15 -2.12
C VAL A 107 -14.90 10.70 -0.73
N ALA A 108 -16.17 11.03 -0.49
CA ALA A 108 -16.62 11.46 0.84
C ALA A 108 -16.41 10.36 1.91
N GLU A 109 -16.77 9.11 1.62
CA GLU A 109 -16.53 7.97 2.53
C GLU A 109 -15.04 7.76 2.84
N LEU A 110 -14.17 7.91 1.83
CA LEU A 110 -12.71 7.85 2.02
C LEU A 110 -12.19 9.01 2.89
N LEU A 111 -12.73 10.22 2.76
CA LEU A 111 -12.37 11.35 3.64
C LEU A 111 -12.76 11.08 5.10
N PHE A 112 -13.92 10.46 5.34
CA PHE A 112 -14.31 10.07 6.69
C PHE A 112 -13.38 8.98 7.26
N ALA A 113 -12.93 8.03 6.45
CA ALA A 113 -11.94 7.04 6.86
C ALA A 113 -10.59 7.69 7.23
N VAL A 114 -10.14 8.72 6.48
CA VAL A 114 -8.94 9.51 6.82
C VAL A 114 -9.09 10.11 8.22
N VAL A 115 -10.20 10.80 8.47
CA VAL A 115 -10.44 11.46 9.76
C VAL A 115 -10.49 10.45 10.91
N ARG A 116 -11.21 9.33 10.73
CA ARG A 116 -11.33 8.25 11.71
C ARG A 116 -9.97 7.67 12.10
N ASP A 117 -9.14 7.33 11.12
CA ASP A 117 -7.88 6.63 11.37
C ASP A 117 -6.81 7.57 11.95
N LEU A 118 -6.78 8.84 11.53
CA LEU A 118 -5.89 9.84 12.11
C LEU A 118 -6.30 10.21 13.54
N ALA A 119 -7.60 10.29 13.85
CA ALA A 119 -8.08 10.48 15.20
C ALA A 119 -7.65 9.32 16.11
N PHE A 120 -7.88 8.08 15.66
CA PHE A 120 -7.45 6.88 16.39
C PHE A 120 -5.94 6.90 16.64
N ARG A 121 -5.14 7.17 15.61
CA ARG A 121 -3.68 7.30 15.74
C ARG A 121 -3.29 8.35 16.77
N ALA A 122 -3.90 9.53 16.74
CA ALA A 122 -3.55 10.63 17.63
C ALA A 122 -3.83 10.30 19.11
N ILE A 123 -4.79 9.44 19.39
CA ILE A 123 -5.23 9.11 20.75
C ILE A 123 -4.55 7.85 21.25
N GLU A 124 -4.62 6.77 20.47
CA GLU A 124 -4.23 5.42 20.90
C GLU A 124 -2.76 5.12 20.59
N LEU A 125 -2.20 5.73 19.56
CA LEU A 125 -0.83 5.49 19.10
C LEU A 125 0.10 6.70 19.32
N GLY A 126 -0.41 7.78 19.91
CA GLY A 126 0.40 8.92 20.33
C GLY A 126 1.15 8.64 21.62
N GLU A 127 2.00 9.58 22.06
CA GLU A 127 2.83 9.44 23.27
C GLU A 127 2.00 9.12 24.54
N ASP A 128 0.76 9.62 24.62
CA ASP A 128 -0.16 9.38 25.73
C ASP A 128 -1.04 8.12 25.56
N GLY A 129 -0.96 7.43 24.42
CA GLY A 129 -1.92 6.39 24.02
C GLY A 129 -1.74 5.04 24.70
N GLY A 130 -0.66 4.86 25.46
CA GLY A 130 -0.42 3.69 26.30
C GLY A 130 -0.18 2.36 25.57
N ARG A 131 -0.11 2.37 24.23
CA ARG A 131 0.24 1.19 23.42
C ARG A 131 1.76 1.02 23.39
N ASP A 132 2.21 -0.21 23.58
CA ASP A 132 3.60 -0.59 23.36
C ASP A 132 3.85 -0.74 21.85
N LEU A 133 4.74 0.08 21.29
CA LEU A 133 5.13 0.02 19.88
C LEU A 133 6.58 -0.44 19.69
N ASP A 134 7.21 -0.91 20.77
CA ASP A 134 8.59 -1.39 20.79
C ASP A 134 8.67 -2.93 20.83
N SER A 135 7.58 -3.61 21.21
CA SER A 135 7.47 -5.08 21.19
C SER A 135 6.60 -5.62 20.05
N THR A 136 6.85 -6.88 19.67
CA THR A 136 6.09 -7.57 18.63
C THR A 136 4.61 -7.70 18.96
N ASP A 137 4.28 -8.06 20.19
CA ASP A 137 2.88 -8.22 20.64
C ASP A 137 2.16 -6.88 20.66
N GLY A 138 2.83 -5.83 21.16
CA GLY A 138 2.27 -4.48 21.21
C GLY A 138 1.99 -3.89 19.82
N ILE A 139 2.93 -4.05 18.87
CA ILE A 139 2.73 -3.63 17.48
C ILE A 139 1.58 -4.41 16.82
N THR A 140 1.54 -5.73 17.01
CA THR A 140 0.47 -6.57 16.45
C THR A 140 -0.90 -6.17 17.00
N ASP A 141 -1.00 -5.92 18.31
CA ASP A 141 -2.24 -5.45 18.95
C ASP A 141 -2.66 -4.05 18.46
N ALA A 142 -1.70 -3.15 18.21
CA ALA A 142 -1.96 -1.85 17.60
C ALA A 142 -2.54 -1.99 16.18
N VAL A 143 -1.95 -2.85 15.34
CA VAL A 143 -2.45 -3.16 13.99
C VAL A 143 -3.87 -3.74 14.06
N PHE A 144 -4.10 -4.72 14.94
CA PHE A 144 -5.43 -5.30 15.17
C PHE A 144 -6.44 -4.24 15.63
N GLY A 145 -6.07 -3.41 16.60
CA GLY A 145 -6.91 -2.36 17.16
C GLY A 145 -7.36 -1.35 16.11
N LEU A 146 -6.44 -0.92 15.25
CA LEU A 146 -6.74 0.01 14.16
C LEU A 146 -7.66 -0.64 13.10
N LEU A 147 -7.37 -1.87 12.67
CA LEU A 147 -8.24 -2.62 11.74
C LEU A 147 -9.64 -2.84 12.31
N ARG A 148 -9.75 -3.12 13.62
CA ARG A 148 -11.03 -3.23 14.33
C ARG A 148 -11.78 -1.91 14.33
N ASN A 149 -11.10 -0.80 14.66
CA ASN A 149 -11.68 0.55 14.64
C ASN A 149 -12.19 0.92 13.23
N ALA A 150 -11.42 0.52 12.20
CA ALA A 150 -11.80 0.69 10.80
C ALA A 150 -12.89 -0.26 10.30
N ARG A 151 -13.42 -1.13 11.17
CA ARG A 151 -14.46 -2.14 10.88
C ARG A 151 -14.06 -3.08 9.74
N ILE A 152 -12.77 -3.40 9.63
CA ILE A 152 -12.23 -4.35 8.65
C ILE A 152 -12.32 -5.79 9.14
N LEU A 153 -12.36 -5.99 10.46
CA LEU A 153 -12.38 -7.32 11.04
C LEU A 153 -13.83 -7.82 11.12
N GLU A 154 -14.25 -8.58 10.11
CA GLU A 154 -15.60 -9.15 10.01
C GLU A 154 -15.57 -10.66 10.30
N PRO A 155 -16.38 -11.18 11.23
CA PRO A 155 -16.43 -12.60 11.55
C PRO A 155 -17.13 -13.42 10.45
N ALA A 156 -16.45 -13.59 9.31
CA ALA A 156 -16.92 -14.30 8.13
C ALA A 156 -15.92 -15.40 7.71
N ASP A 157 -16.34 -16.29 6.80
CA ASP A 157 -15.45 -17.28 6.19
C ASP A 157 -14.32 -16.59 5.40
N PRO A 158 -13.11 -17.18 5.35
CA PRO A 158 -11.98 -16.69 4.55
C PRO A 158 -12.34 -16.42 3.09
N ASN A 159 -12.25 -15.17 2.65
CA ASN A 159 -12.53 -14.80 1.25
C ASN A 159 -11.72 -13.61 0.72
N LEU A 160 -10.84 -13.01 1.53
CA LEU A 160 -10.09 -11.81 1.16
C LEU A 160 -8.75 -12.16 0.49
N VAL A 161 -8.57 -11.69 -0.74
CA VAL A 161 -7.32 -11.82 -1.52
C VAL A 161 -6.61 -10.47 -1.58
N VAL A 162 -5.35 -10.43 -1.14
CA VAL A 162 -4.51 -9.25 -1.33
C VAL A 162 -3.92 -9.27 -2.74
N CYS A 163 -3.97 -8.15 -3.44
CA CYS A 163 -3.39 -7.99 -4.77
C CYS A 163 -2.31 -6.89 -4.71
N TRP A 164 -1.07 -7.31 -4.92
CA TRP A 164 0.10 -6.45 -5.02
C TRP A 164 0.54 -6.29 -6.48
N GLY A 165 1.22 -5.19 -6.79
CA GLY A 165 1.74 -4.92 -8.13
C GLY A 165 1.99 -3.43 -8.37
N GLY A 166 2.51 -3.10 -9.54
CA GLY A 166 2.99 -1.74 -9.84
C GLY A 166 1.88 -0.69 -9.91
N HIS A 167 2.20 0.51 -9.42
CA HIS A 167 1.41 1.73 -9.68
C HIS A 167 1.52 2.16 -11.15
N SER A 168 2.69 1.97 -11.78
CA SER A 168 2.97 2.18 -13.20
C SER A 168 3.16 0.85 -13.92
N ILE A 169 2.19 0.50 -14.77
CA ILE A 169 2.14 -0.77 -15.51
C ILE A 169 1.63 -0.54 -16.94
N SER A 170 1.96 -1.47 -17.84
CA SER A 170 1.49 -1.39 -19.22
C SER A 170 -0.03 -1.56 -19.32
N ARG A 171 -0.62 -1.15 -20.45
CA ARG A 171 -2.05 -1.37 -20.67
C ARG A 171 -2.42 -2.85 -20.73
N GLU A 172 -1.54 -3.69 -21.26
CA GLU A 172 -1.74 -5.14 -21.30
C GLU A 172 -1.77 -5.72 -19.89
N GLU A 173 -0.79 -5.36 -19.04
CA GLU A 173 -0.75 -5.74 -17.62
C GLU A 173 -2.02 -5.26 -16.90
N TYR A 174 -2.44 -4.01 -17.10
CA TYR A 174 -3.66 -3.47 -16.49
C TYR A 174 -4.95 -4.18 -16.95
N ILE A 175 -5.01 -4.66 -18.20
CA ILE A 175 -6.13 -5.47 -18.67
C ILE A 175 -6.11 -6.84 -17.98
N TYR A 176 -4.94 -7.46 -17.87
CA TYR A 176 -4.77 -8.74 -17.21
C TYR A 176 -5.16 -8.69 -15.72
N THR A 177 -4.77 -7.64 -14.99
CA THR A 177 -5.16 -7.50 -13.57
C THR A 177 -6.67 -7.40 -13.39
N LYS A 178 -7.39 -6.72 -14.31
CA LYS A 178 -8.86 -6.71 -14.34
C LYS A 178 -9.45 -8.09 -14.64
N GLN A 179 -8.84 -8.87 -15.54
CA GLN A 179 -9.30 -10.22 -15.85
C GLN A 179 -9.15 -11.15 -14.64
N VAL A 180 -8.01 -11.10 -13.95
CA VAL A 180 -7.82 -11.84 -12.69
C VAL A 180 -8.85 -11.39 -11.65
N GLY A 181 -9.02 -10.09 -11.43
CA GLY A 181 -10.04 -9.56 -10.52
C GLY A 181 -11.46 -10.01 -10.85
N TYR A 182 -11.81 -10.06 -12.13
CA TYR A 182 -13.08 -10.59 -12.60
C TYR A 182 -13.25 -12.08 -12.25
N GLU A 183 -12.22 -12.90 -12.48
CA GLU A 183 -12.26 -14.32 -12.13
C GLU A 183 -12.34 -14.57 -10.61
N LEU A 184 -11.68 -13.75 -9.79
CA LEU A 184 -11.82 -13.77 -8.34
C LEU A 184 -13.24 -13.41 -7.91
N GLY A 185 -13.80 -12.34 -8.48
CA GLY A 185 -15.16 -11.90 -8.16
C GLY A 185 -16.23 -12.93 -8.58
N LEU A 186 -16.03 -13.68 -9.66
CA LEU A 186 -16.93 -14.77 -10.06
C LEU A 186 -16.98 -15.90 -9.02
N ARG A 187 -15.95 -16.04 -8.18
CA ARG A 187 -15.86 -17.02 -7.10
C ARG A 187 -16.22 -16.42 -5.74
N GLY A 188 -16.68 -15.17 -5.71
CA GLY A 188 -17.11 -14.49 -4.50
C GLY A 188 -15.97 -14.06 -3.57
N LEU A 189 -14.75 -13.97 -4.09
CA LEU A 189 -13.59 -13.47 -3.34
C LEU A 189 -13.60 -11.94 -3.32
N ASP A 190 -13.25 -11.38 -2.17
CA ASP A 190 -13.09 -9.94 -1.95
C ASP A 190 -11.63 -9.53 -2.19
N ILE A 191 -11.38 -8.24 -2.38
CA ILE A 191 -10.08 -7.73 -2.83
C ILE A 191 -9.51 -6.72 -1.83
N CYS A 192 -8.24 -6.89 -1.47
CA CYS A 192 -7.45 -5.92 -0.73
C CYS A 192 -6.26 -5.45 -1.57
N THR A 193 -5.95 -4.14 -1.59
CA THR A 193 -4.78 -3.58 -2.30
C THR A 193 -4.16 -2.41 -1.54
N GLY A 194 -3.05 -1.88 -2.07
CA GLY A 194 -2.45 -0.60 -1.66
C GLY A 194 -3.20 0.67 -2.09
N CYS A 195 -4.44 0.56 -2.57
CA CYS A 195 -5.33 1.66 -3.01
C CYS A 195 -4.96 2.44 -4.28
N GLY A 196 -3.68 2.46 -4.67
CA GLY A 196 -3.15 3.29 -5.74
C GLY A 196 -3.61 2.94 -7.17
N PRO A 197 -2.94 3.50 -8.20
CA PRO A 197 -3.26 3.23 -9.60
C PRO A 197 -2.75 1.85 -10.06
N GLY A 198 -2.78 1.61 -11.38
CA GLY A 198 -2.23 0.38 -11.95
C GLY A 198 -2.85 -0.91 -11.40
N ALA A 199 -1.98 -1.81 -10.93
CA ALA A 199 -2.36 -3.12 -10.40
C ALA A 199 -3.13 -3.05 -9.08
N MET A 200 -3.09 -1.93 -8.36
CA MET A 200 -3.86 -1.73 -7.13
C MET A 200 -5.31 -1.32 -7.39
N LYS A 201 -5.66 -0.96 -8.63
CA LYS A 201 -7.00 -0.56 -9.07
C LYS A 201 -7.67 -1.57 -10.00
N GLY A 202 -6.90 -2.21 -10.89
CA GLY A 202 -7.43 -3.12 -11.91
C GLY A 202 -8.26 -4.28 -11.34
N PRO A 203 -7.76 -5.05 -10.36
CA PRO A 203 -8.49 -6.18 -9.78
C PRO A 203 -9.86 -5.81 -9.23
N MET A 204 -9.97 -4.70 -8.49
CA MET A 204 -11.25 -4.21 -7.95
C MET A 204 -12.26 -3.88 -9.07
N LYS A 205 -11.82 -3.27 -10.18
CA LYS A 205 -12.70 -3.00 -11.33
C LYS A 205 -13.23 -4.27 -11.98
N GLY A 206 -12.37 -5.29 -12.10
CA GLY A 206 -12.78 -6.60 -12.59
C GLY A 206 -13.78 -7.28 -11.66
N ALA A 207 -13.44 -7.33 -10.37
CA ALA A 207 -14.24 -7.95 -9.33
C ALA A 207 -15.63 -7.32 -9.22
N ASN A 208 -15.75 -5.99 -9.33
CA ASN A 208 -17.04 -5.30 -9.26
C ASN A 208 -18.04 -5.76 -10.33
N ILE A 209 -17.58 -5.97 -11.56
CA ILE A 209 -18.43 -6.50 -12.64
C ILE A 209 -18.85 -7.94 -12.30
N ALA A 210 -17.92 -8.76 -11.82
CA ALA A 210 -18.20 -10.17 -11.52
C ALA A 210 -19.10 -10.36 -10.29
N HIS A 211 -18.89 -9.58 -9.23
CA HIS A 211 -19.74 -9.56 -8.03
C HIS A 211 -21.17 -9.16 -8.38
N ALA A 212 -21.37 -8.20 -9.28
CA ALA A 212 -22.70 -7.85 -9.80
C ALA A 212 -23.37 -9.01 -10.56
N LYS A 213 -22.60 -9.80 -11.32
CA LYS A 213 -23.09 -11.05 -11.96
C LYS A 213 -23.46 -12.11 -10.93
N GLN A 214 -22.67 -12.24 -9.87
CA GLN A 214 -22.92 -13.16 -8.74
C GLN A 214 -23.94 -12.63 -7.72
N ARG A 215 -24.55 -11.46 -7.97
CA ARG A 215 -25.52 -10.82 -7.07
C ARG A 215 -25.00 -10.57 -5.65
N ARG A 216 -23.69 -10.41 -5.48
CA ARG A 216 -23.09 -10.01 -4.20
C ARG A 216 -23.38 -8.53 -3.95
N ARG A 217 -24.07 -8.25 -2.84
CA ARG A 217 -24.52 -6.89 -2.49
C ARG A 217 -23.53 -6.10 -1.66
N HIS A 218 -22.65 -6.78 -0.93
CA HIS A 218 -21.68 -6.18 -0.02
C HIS A 218 -20.28 -6.71 -0.33
N PRO A 219 -19.73 -6.43 -1.53
CA PRO A 219 -18.35 -6.76 -1.82
C PRO A 219 -17.42 -5.88 -1.00
N ARG A 220 -16.28 -6.43 -0.59
CA ARG A 220 -15.28 -5.71 0.21
C ARG A 220 -14.09 -5.37 -0.69
N TYR A 221 -13.88 -4.08 -0.92
CA TYR A 221 -12.74 -3.53 -1.63
C TYR A 221 -11.92 -2.70 -0.65
N ILE A 222 -10.98 -3.39 -0.01
CA ILE A 222 -10.18 -2.85 1.08
C ILE A 222 -8.94 -2.20 0.51
N GLY A 223 -8.75 -0.93 0.82
CA GLY A 223 -7.53 -0.20 0.57
C GLY A 223 -6.75 -0.03 1.88
N VAL A 224 -5.49 -0.45 1.92
CA VAL A 224 -4.58 -0.17 3.03
C VAL A 224 -3.47 0.75 2.53
N THR A 225 -3.34 1.93 3.13
CA THR A 225 -2.32 2.93 2.80
C THR A 225 -1.64 3.43 4.08
N GLU A 226 -0.65 4.30 3.95
CA GLU A 226 -0.03 5.05 5.05
C GLU A 226 0.29 6.48 4.61
N PRO A 227 0.50 7.44 5.52
CA PRO A 227 0.67 8.85 5.18
C PRO A 227 1.82 9.18 4.21
N GLY A 228 2.94 8.46 4.30
CA GLY A 228 4.12 8.70 3.48
C GLY A 228 3.91 8.38 2.01
N ILE A 229 2.96 7.51 1.68
CA ILE A 229 2.74 7.01 0.30
C ILE A 229 1.38 7.43 -0.29
N ILE A 230 0.40 7.80 0.54
CA ILE A 230 -0.98 8.10 0.07
C ILE A 230 -1.03 9.20 -1.00
N ALA A 231 -0.13 10.17 -0.97
CA ALA A 231 -0.07 11.24 -1.96
C ALA A 231 0.45 10.77 -3.33
N ALA A 232 1.36 9.79 -3.36
CA ALA A 232 1.88 9.19 -4.58
C ALA A 232 0.95 8.08 -5.11
N GLU A 233 0.30 7.33 -4.21
CA GLU A 233 -0.57 6.19 -4.51
C GLU A 233 -2.00 6.43 -4.01
N SER A 234 -2.65 7.47 -4.53
CA SER A 234 -3.93 7.95 -4.00
C SER A 234 -5.08 6.93 -4.11
N PRO A 235 -5.93 6.79 -3.06
CA PRO A 235 -6.97 5.77 -3.02
C PRO A 235 -8.06 5.91 -4.08
N ASN A 236 -8.23 4.92 -4.95
CA ASN A 236 -9.32 4.93 -5.94
C ASN A 236 -10.72 4.95 -5.29
N PRO A 237 -11.71 5.74 -5.79
CA PRO A 237 -13.07 5.76 -5.24
C PRO A 237 -13.88 4.46 -5.37
N ILE A 238 -13.34 3.41 -6.00
CA ILE A 238 -13.91 2.06 -5.95
C ILE A 238 -13.61 1.35 -4.62
N VAL A 239 -12.57 1.78 -3.90
CA VAL A 239 -12.30 1.36 -2.52
C VAL A 239 -13.49 1.79 -1.67
N ASN A 240 -14.10 0.83 -0.98
CA ASN A 240 -15.23 1.08 -0.07
C ASN A 240 -14.89 0.83 1.40
N HIS A 241 -13.68 0.34 1.68
CA HIS A 241 -13.10 0.27 3.01
C HIS A 241 -11.66 0.77 2.95
N LEU A 242 -11.40 2.02 3.37
CA LEU A 242 -10.04 2.55 3.47
C LEU A 242 -9.52 2.42 4.91
N VAL A 243 -8.24 2.11 5.02
CA VAL A 243 -7.48 2.10 6.27
C VAL A 243 -6.17 2.86 6.08
N ILE A 244 -5.87 3.80 6.96
CA ILE A 244 -4.59 4.50 7.01
C ILE A 244 -3.77 3.97 8.18
N MET A 245 -2.79 3.12 7.87
CA MET A 245 -1.82 2.62 8.83
C MET A 245 -0.80 3.71 9.18
N PRO A 246 -0.15 3.64 10.36
CA PRO A 246 0.76 4.71 10.80
C PRO A 246 2.03 4.83 9.96
N ASP A 247 2.51 3.70 9.45
CA ASP A 247 3.77 3.53 8.71
C ASP A 247 3.70 2.32 7.75
N ILE A 248 4.78 2.11 6.98
CA ILE A 248 4.87 1.05 5.96
C ILE A 248 4.85 -0.33 6.59
N GLU A 249 5.58 -0.54 7.68
CA GLU A 249 5.70 -1.85 8.32
C GLU A 249 4.35 -2.33 8.88
N LYS A 250 3.59 -1.44 9.54
CA LYS A 250 2.23 -1.75 10.00
C LYS A 250 1.25 -1.94 8.84
N ARG A 251 1.45 -1.26 7.70
CA ARG A 251 0.73 -1.54 6.44
C ARG A 251 1.05 -2.94 5.91
N LEU A 252 2.31 -3.33 5.88
CA LEU A 252 2.74 -4.66 5.43
C LEU A 252 2.20 -5.76 6.35
N GLU A 253 2.30 -5.57 7.67
CA GLU A 253 1.74 -6.50 8.64
C GLU A 253 0.21 -6.64 8.46
N ALA A 254 -0.50 -5.52 8.27
CA ALA A 254 -1.93 -5.54 8.05
C ALA A 254 -2.33 -6.43 6.86
N PHE A 255 -1.62 -6.32 5.72
CA PHE A 255 -1.88 -7.18 4.55
C PHE A 255 -1.74 -8.67 4.88
N VAL A 256 -0.66 -9.04 5.57
CA VAL A 256 -0.34 -10.44 5.87
C VAL A 256 -1.29 -11.02 6.93
N ARG A 257 -1.77 -10.18 7.86
CA ARG A 257 -2.72 -10.59 8.90
C ARG A 257 -4.14 -10.77 8.38
N ILE A 258 -4.63 -9.91 7.47
CA ILE A 258 -6.02 -9.98 6.95
C ILE A 258 -6.14 -10.80 5.66
N GLY A 259 -5.06 -10.95 4.91
CA GLY A 259 -5.02 -11.70 3.66
C GLY A 259 -5.14 -13.21 3.90
N HIS A 260 -6.02 -13.87 3.15
CA HIS A 260 -6.09 -15.34 3.11
C HIS A 260 -5.27 -15.93 1.96
N GLY A 261 -4.67 -15.05 1.17
CA GLY A 261 -3.89 -15.37 0.00
C GLY A 261 -3.50 -14.10 -0.73
N ILE A 262 -2.38 -14.16 -1.42
CA ILE A 262 -1.79 -13.00 -2.08
C ILE A 262 -1.51 -13.31 -3.54
N ILE A 263 -1.90 -12.38 -4.41
CA ILE A 263 -1.56 -12.36 -5.82
C ILE A 263 -0.61 -11.20 -6.05
N VAL A 264 0.49 -11.47 -6.75
CA VAL A 264 1.48 -10.46 -7.12
C VAL A 264 1.52 -10.32 -8.64
N PHE A 265 1.17 -9.13 -9.11
CA PHE A 265 1.32 -8.72 -10.50
C PHE A 265 2.68 -8.07 -10.73
N PRO A 266 3.12 -7.87 -12.00
CA PRO A 266 4.32 -7.11 -12.27
C PRO A 266 4.31 -5.72 -11.64
N GLY A 267 5.42 -5.34 -11.03
CA GLY A 267 5.59 -4.07 -10.35
C GLY A 267 7.05 -3.65 -10.20
N GLY A 268 7.25 -2.49 -9.58
CA GLY A 268 8.58 -1.94 -9.32
C GLY A 268 9.09 -2.30 -7.92
N VAL A 269 9.86 -1.37 -7.35
CA VAL A 269 10.53 -1.54 -6.04
C VAL A 269 9.57 -1.77 -4.87
N GLY A 270 8.40 -1.13 -4.84
CA GLY A 270 7.41 -1.35 -3.76
C GLY A 270 6.83 -2.77 -3.80
N THR A 271 6.62 -3.33 -4.99
CA THR A 271 6.17 -4.72 -5.13
C THR A 271 7.28 -5.70 -4.73
N ALA A 272 8.54 -5.40 -5.05
CA ALA A 272 9.67 -6.21 -4.59
C ALA A 272 9.82 -6.18 -3.06
N GLU A 273 9.62 -5.02 -2.42
CA GLU A 273 9.56 -4.87 -0.96
C GLU A 273 8.48 -5.77 -0.34
N GLU A 274 7.26 -5.73 -0.89
CA GLU A 274 6.14 -6.56 -0.43
C GLU A 274 6.42 -8.07 -0.57
N ILE A 275 7.03 -8.50 -1.69
CA ILE A 275 7.46 -9.90 -1.89
C ILE A 275 8.48 -10.32 -0.82
N LEU A 276 9.53 -9.52 -0.63
CA LEU A 276 10.61 -9.83 0.31
C LEU A 276 10.14 -9.84 1.76
N TYR A 277 9.21 -8.93 2.11
CA TYR A 277 8.55 -8.92 3.41
C TYR A 277 7.85 -10.26 3.69
N LEU A 278 6.99 -10.69 2.77
CA LEU A 278 6.23 -11.93 2.95
C LEU A 278 7.12 -13.16 2.93
N LEU A 279 8.05 -13.27 1.97
CA LEU A 279 8.93 -14.43 1.88
C LEU A 279 9.87 -14.53 3.08
N GLY A 280 10.37 -13.40 3.58
CA GLY A 280 11.16 -13.36 4.81
C GLY A 280 10.40 -13.97 6.00
N ILE A 281 9.12 -13.63 6.15
CA ILE A 281 8.25 -14.20 7.18
C ILE A 281 8.00 -15.69 6.92
N LEU A 282 7.58 -16.08 5.72
CA LEU A 282 7.22 -17.47 5.40
C LEU A 282 8.42 -18.44 5.39
N LEU A 283 9.66 -17.94 5.28
CA LEU A 283 10.87 -18.76 5.31
C LEU A 283 11.36 -19.10 6.73
N ARG A 284 10.68 -18.60 7.75
CA ARG A 284 10.93 -18.94 9.16
C ARG A 284 10.41 -20.33 9.50
N GLU A 285 11.05 -20.98 10.46
CA GLU A 285 10.69 -22.33 10.91
C GLU A 285 9.32 -22.33 11.61
N GLU A 286 9.04 -21.28 12.37
CA GLU A 286 7.77 -21.04 13.07
C GLU A 286 6.59 -20.99 12.09
N ASN A 287 6.85 -20.60 10.84
CA ASN A 287 5.87 -20.47 9.77
C ASN A 287 5.94 -21.64 8.75
N ALA A 288 6.73 -22.68 9.00
CA ALA A 288 6.94 -23.82 8.09
C ALA A 288 5.61 -24.42 7.60
N GLU A 289 4.71 -24.71 8.54
CA GLU A 289 3.44 -25.40 8.31
C GLU A 289 2.25 -24.49 7.98
N LEU A 290 2.47 -23.16 7.90
CA LEU A 290 1.39 -22.23 7.59
C LEU A 290 1.02 -22.32 6.10
N PRO A 291 -0.21 -22.71 5.74
CA PRO A 291 -0.66 -22.58 4.37
C PRO A 291 -0.89 -21.11 4.08
N PHE A 292 -0.17 -20.59 3.08
CA PHE A 292 -0.34 -19.21 2.65
C PHE A 292 -0.22 -19.14 1.13
N PRO A 293 -1.33 -19.18 0.37
CA PRO A 293 -1.27 -19.21 -1.08
C PRO A 293 -0.72 -17.89 -1.63
N LEU A 294 0.41 -17.98 -2.32
CA LEU A 294 1.10 -16.86 -2.95
C LEU A 294 1.28 -17.16 -4.44
N ILE A 295 0.66 -16.34 -5.30
CA ILE A 295 0.67 -16.55 -6.75
C ILE A 295 1.23 -15.32 -7.46
N PHE A 296 2.31 -15.51 -8.19
CA PHE A 296 2.88 -14.52 -9.09
C PHE A 296 2.25 -14.69 -10.47
N THR A 297 1.72 -13.62 -11.05
CA THR A 297 0.98 -13.75 -12.31
C THR A 297 0.98 -12.49 -13.16
N GLY A 298 0.96 -12.67 -14.47
CA GLY A 298 0.84 -11.58 -15.44
C GLY A 298 0.54 -12.10 -16.84
N PRO A 299 0.38 -11.21 -17.83
CA PRO A 299 0.18 -11.61 -19.22
C PRO A 299 1.40 -12.34 -19.78
N THR A 300 1.29 -12.92 -20.98
CA THR A 300 2.41 -13.62 -21.64
C THR A 300 3.66 -12.73 -21.73
N ALA A 301 3.48 -11.44 -22.00
CA ALA A 301 4.56 -10.47 -22.10
C ALA A 301 5.37 -10.29 -20.79
N SER A 302 4.82 -10.66 -19.64
CA SER A 302 5.51 -10.56 -18.34
C SER A 302 6.26 -11.83 -17.93
N ALA A 303 6.33 -12.87 -18.78
CA ALA A 303 7.11 -14.07 -18.46
C ALA A 303 8.60 -13.74 -18.16
N PRO A 304 9.30 -12.94 -18.98
CA PRO A 304 10.69 -12.57 -18.68
C PRO A 304 10.86 -11.79 -17.37
N TYR A 305 9.86 -10.97 -17.00
CA TYR A 305 9.85 -10.26 -15.72
C TYR A 305 9.84 -11.24 -14.54
N PHE A 306 8.96 -12.24 -14.58
CA PHE A 306 8.88 -13.22 -13.49
C PHE A 306 10.06 -14.20 -13.48
N GLU A 307 10.65 -14.53 -14.63
CA GLU A 307 11.92 -15.27 -14.69
C GLU A 307 13.06 -14.51 -13.99
N GLN A 308 13.10 -13.18 -14.14
CA GLN A 308 14.11 -12.35 -13.48
C GLN A 308 13.87 -12.26 -11.97
N ILE A 309 12.61 -12.09 -11.54
CA ILE A 309 12.25 -12.10 -10.11
C ILE A 309 12.57 -13.47 -9.48
N ASP A 310 12.16 -14.57 -10.10
CA ASP A 310 12.43 -15.94 -9.63
C ASP A 310 13.94 -16.20 -9.51
N ARG A 311 14.73 -15.78 -10.50
CA ARG A 311 16.19 -15.88 -10.43
C ARG A 311 16.79 -15.08 -9.27
N PHE A 312 16.33 -13.85 -9.08
CA PHE A 312 16.79 -13.00 -7.97
C PHE A 312 16.44 -13.63 -6.60
N LEU A 313 15.23 -14.14 -6.44
CA LEU A 313 14.79 -14.80 -5.21
C LEU A 313 15.57 -16.10 -4.94
N ARG A 314 15.82 -16.92 -5.97
CA ARG A 314 16.67 -18.12 -5.84
C ARG A 314 18.10 -17.79 -5.43
N LEU A 315 18.68 -16.77 -6.06
CA LEU A 315 20.06 -16.34 -5.77
C LEU A 315 20.20 -15.82 -4.33
N THR A 316 19.21 -15.07 -3.86
CA THR A 316 19.28 -14.38 -2.56
C THR A 316 18.72 -15.22 -1.41
N LEU A 317 17.49 -15.72 -1.53
CA LEU A 317 16.78 -16.43 -0.47
C LEU A 317 16.92 -17.96 -0.57
N GLY A 318 17.51 -18.46 -1.65
CA GLY A 318 17.73 -19.88 -1.90
C GLY A 318 16.51 -20.62 -2.45
N GLU A 319 16.72 -21.89 -2.81
CA GLU A 319 15.69 -22.76 -3.40
C GLU A 319 14.45 -22.95 -2.52
N ALA A 320 14.62 -22.92 -1.19
CA ALA A 320 13.51 -23.06 -0.25
C ALA A 320 12.42 -21.99 -0.46
N ALA A 321 12.78 -20.78 -0.89
CA ALA A 321 11.83 -19.70 -1.17
C ALA A 321 10.83 -20.08 -2.29
N THR A 322 11.28 -20.87 -3.27
CA THR A 322 10.50 -21.24 -4.45
C THR A 322 9.35 -22.17 -4.12
N SER A 323 9.42 -22.88 -2.98
CA SER A 323 8.32 -23.70 -2.47
C SER A 323 7.17 -22.89 -1.90
N ARG A 324 7.36 -21.58 -1.67
CA ARG A 324 6.37 -20.69 -1.05
C ARG A 324 5.53 -19.91 -2.05
N TYR A 325 5.83 -19.96 -3.34
CA TYR A 325 5.04 -19.27 -4.38
C TYR A 325 4.85 -20.13 -5.63
N GLU A 326 3.81 -19.81 -6.40
CA GLU A 326 3.58 -20.37 -7.73
C GLU A 326 3.59 -19.24 -8.78
N ILE A 327 4.19 -19.48 -9.95
CA ILE A 327 4.14 -18.55 -11.08
C ILE A 327 3.13 -19.08 -12.11
N VAL A 328 2.11 -18.27 -12.41
CA VAL A 328 1.06 -18.59 -13.39
C VAL A 328 1.00 -17.49 -14.45
N ILE A 329 1.37 -17.81 -15.69
CA ILE A 329 1.40 -16.84 -16.80
C ILE A 329 0.15 -16.97 -17.66
N ALA A 330 -0.47 -15.84 -17.99
CA ALA A 330 -1.54 -15.69 -18.96
C ALA A 330 -2.83 -16.51 -18.70
N ASP A 331 -3.05 -17.01 -17.49
CA ASP A 331 -4.26 -17.77 -17.13
C ASP A 331 -4.96 -17.20 -15.88
N PRO A 332 -5.82 -16.17 -16.05
CA PRO A 332 -6.52 -15.58 -14.92
C PRO A 332 -7.52 -16.54 -14.27
N THR A 333 -8.02 -17.53 -15.02
CA THR A 333 -8.96 -18.52 -14.51
C THR A 333 -8.25 -19.48 -13.56
N GLU A 334 -7.06 -19.94 -13.93
CA GLU A 334 -6.24 -20.83 -13.12
C GLU A 334 -5.73 -20.13 -11.86
N VAL A 335 -5.31 -18.87 -11.95
CA VAL A 335 -4.98 -18.05 -10.78
C VAL A 335 -6.13 -18.06 -9.76
N ALA A 336 -7.36 -17.77 -10.21
CA ALA A 336 -8.51 -17.71 -9.31
C ALA A 336 -8.90 -19.10 -8.75
N LYS A 337 -8.74 -20.18 -9.52
CA LYS A 337 -8.96 -21.56 -9.06
C LYS A 337 -7.95 -21.95 -7.97
N LYS A 338 -6.66 -21.75 -8.22
CA LYS A 338 -5.57 -22.03 -7.28
C LYS A 338 -5.75 -21.21 -6.00
N MET A 339 -6.06 -19.92 -6.13
CA MET A 339 -6.31 -19.06 -4.96
C MET A 339 -7.50 -19.56 -4.13
N THR A 340 -8.60 -19.93 -4.78
CA THR A 340 -9.78 -20.49 -4.07
C THR A 340 -9.44 -21.80 -3.35
N ALA A 341 -8.66 -22.68 -3.99
CA ALA A 341 -8.22 -23.93 -3.36
C ALA A 341 -7.27 -23.67 -2.18
N GLY A 342 -6.35 -22.70 -2.31
CA GLY A 342 -5.46 -22.27 -1.24
C GLY A 342 -6.22 -21.71 -0.05
N ILE A 343 -7.20 -20.83 -0.27
CA ILE A 343 -8.03 -20.26 0.79
C ILE A 343 -8.82 -21.34 1.55
N ARG A 344 -9.25 -22.42 0.88
CA ARG A 344 -9.85 -23.57 1.56
C ARG A 344 -8.88 -24.24 2.54
N LYS A 345 -7.62 -24.44 2.14
CA LYS A 345 -6.56 -24.95 3.03
C LYS A 345 -6.30 -24.00 4.21
N VAL A 346 -6.28 -22.68 3.96
CA VAL A 346 -6.17 -21.67 5.02
C VAL A 346 -7.31 -21.83 6.02
N ARG A 347 -8.56 -21.94 5.53
CA ARG A 347 -9.73 -22.15 6.40
C ARG A 347 -9.60 -23.41 7.24
N GLU A 348 -9.25 -24.54 6.64
CA GLU A 348 -9.05 -25.81 7.33
C GLU A 348 -7.96 -25.71 8.41
N HIS A 349 -6.85 -25.05 8.09
CA HIS A 349 -5.76 -24.83 9.03
C HIS A 349 -6.17 -23.92 10.20
N ARG A 350 -6.85 -22.79 9.94
CA ARG A 350 -7.33 -21.90 11.02
C ARG A 350 -8.30 -22.61 11.97
N ILE A 351 -9.17 -23.47 11.44
CA ILE A 351 -10.03 -24.34 12.27
C ILE A 351 -9.19 -25.28 13.15
N ALA A 352 -8.20 -25.96 12.55
CA ALA A 352 -7.35 -26.91 13.26
C ALA A 352 -6.54 -26.25 14.39
N GLN A 353 -6.03 -25.04 14.14
CA GLN A 353 -5.26 -24.25 15.12
C GLN A 353 -6.11 -23.40 16.06
N LYS A 354 -7.45 -23.40 15.89
CA LYS A 354 -8.39 -22.53 16.63
C LYS A 354 -8.04 -21.04 16.52
N ASP A 355 -7.51 -20.64 15.37
CA ASP A 355 -7.19 -19.25 15.06
C ASP A 355 -8.38 -18.55 14.39
N SER A 356 -8.38 -17.22 14.40
CA SER A 356 -9.41 -16.40 13.76
C SER A 356 -9.35 -16.52 12.23
N PHE A 357 -10.50 -16.38 11.57
CA PHE A 357 -10.55 -16.23 10.11
C PHE A 357 -10.18 -14.81 9.68
N PHE A 358 -10.65 -13.79 10.38
CA PHE A 358 -10.53 -12.40 9.97
C PHE A 358 -9.22 -11.72 10.36
N PHE A 359 -8.37 -12.39 11.14
CA PHE A 359 -7.04 -11.93 11.51
C PHE A 359 -6.15 -13.14 11.80
N ASN A 360 -5.01 -13.25 11.14
CA ASN A 360 -4.06 -14.34 11.30
C ASN A 360 -3.19 -14.14 12.54
N TRP A 361 -3.60 -14.63 13.71
CA TRP A 361 -2.75 -14.53 14.91
C TRP A 361 -1.61 -15.53 14.87
N SER A 362 -1.80 -16.67 14.21
CA SER A 362 -0.83 -17.77 14.17
C SER A 362 0.42 -17.50 13.35
N ILE A 363 0.44 -16.47 12.49
CA ILE A 363 1.66 -16.10 11.77
C ILE A 363 2.66 -15.40 12.70
N ASP A 364 3.87 -15.93 12.76
CA ASP A 364 4.98 -15.32 13.51
C ASP A 364 5.66 -14.24 12.66
N ILE A 365 5.65 -13.00 13.12
CA ILE A 365 6.29 -11.87 12.44
C ILE A 365 7.35 -11.30 13.39
N PRO A 366 8.65 -11.46 13.11
CA PRO A 366 9.69 -10.95 13.99
C PRO A 366 9.70 -9.42 14.04
N LEU A 367 10.17 -8.89 15.16
CA LEU A 367 10.28 -7.46 15.40
C LEU A 367 11.05 -6.70 14.30
N GLU A 368 12.04 -7.34 13.67
CA GLU A 368 12.83 -6.73 12.58
C GLU A 368 12.01 -6.42 11.30
N PHE A 369 10.88 -7.10 11.12
CA PHE A 369 9.90 -6.82 10.07
C PHE A 369 8.86 -5.78 10.50
N GLN A 370 8.66 -5.57 11.79
CA GLN A 370 7.65 -4.66 12.33
C GLN A 370 8.19 -3.26 12.65
N GLN A 371 9.49 -3.17 12.95
CA GLN A 371 10.15 -1.92 13.32
C GLN A 371 10.30 -1.00 12.10
N PRO A 372 9.86 0.28 12.20
CA PRO A 372 9.98 1.25 11.13
C PRO A 372 11.42 1.47 10.67
N PHE A 373 11.67 1.35 9.37
CA PHE A 373 12.97 1.70 8.79
C PHE A 373 12.99 3.15 8.30
N ARG A 374 13.94 3.95 8.79
CA ARG A 374 14.20 5.32 8.32
C ARG A 374 15.39 5.34 7.35
N PRO A 375 15.16 5.53 6.04
CA PRO A 375 16.22 5.40 5.04
C PRO A 375 17.08 6.67 4.97
N THR A 376 18.13 6.72 5.77
CA THR A 376 19.25 7.68 5.61
C THR A 376 20.37 7.05 4.78
N HIS A 377 21.31 7.85 4.26
CA HIS A 377 22.49 7.33 3.56
C HIS A 377 23.29 6.36 4.42
N GLU A 378 23.44 6.66 5.71
CA GLU A 378 24.13 5.80 6.67
C GLU A 378 23.38 4.49 6.90
N ALA A 379 22.05 4.54 7.06
CA ALA A 379 21.23 3.34 7.26
C ALA A 379 21.20 2.44 6.02
N MET A 380 21.12 3.04 4.82
CA MET A 380 21.17 2.32 3.55
C MET A 380 22.53 1.67 3.30
N ALA A 381 23.61 2.37 3.64
CA ALA A 381 24.96 1.80 3.60
C ALA A 381 25.17 0.73 4.68
N ALA A 382 24.50 0.79 5.83
CA ALA A 382 24.68 -0.21 6.88
C ALA A 382 23.96 -1.55 6.62
N LEU A 383 23.23 -1.70 5.51
CA LEU A 383 22.48 -2.91 5.20
C LEU A 383 23.40 -4.10 4.95
N ASP A 384 23.09 -5.24 5.57
CA ASP A 384 23.98 -6.39 5.62
C ASP A 384 23.77 -7.37 4.45
N LEU A 385 24.03 -6.93 3.21
CA LEU A 385 23.65 -7.68 2.00
C LEU A 385 24.72 -8.69 1.54
N HIS A 386 25.09 -9.65 2.40
CA HIS A 386 26.11 -10.67 2.11
C HIS A 386 25.58 -12.12 2.14
N LYS A 387 26.34 -13.05 1.54
CA LYS A 387 26.05 -14.49 1.54
C LYS A 387 26.31 -15.15 2.89
N GLY A 388 25.58 -16.21 3.21
CA GLY A 388 25.77 -17.00 4.43
C GLY A 388 24.85 -16.60 5.60
N ARG A 389 24.08 -15.52 5.43
CA ARG A 389 22.98 -15.14 6.32
C ARG A 389 21.82 -16.14 6.21
N LYS A 390 20.98 -16.19 7.24
CA LYS A 390 19.72 -16.94 7.12
C LYS A 390 18.82 -16.24 6.09
N PRO A 391 18.06 -16.98 5.26
CA PRO A 391 17.21 -16.38 4.22
C PRO A 391 16.26 -15.30 4.73
N HIS A 392 15.62 -15.49 5.89
CA HIS A 392 14.70 -14.51 6.45
C HIS A 392 15.41 -13.23 6.93
N GLU A 393 16.59 -13.34 7.54
CA GLU A 393 17.39 -12.18 7.98
C GLU A 393 17.85 -11.37 6.75
N LEU A 394 18.29 -12.05 5.68
CA LEU A 394 18.66 -11.38 4.43
C LEU A 394 17.45 -10.73 3.75
N ALA A 395 16.29 -11.38 3.76
CA ALA A 395 15.06 -10.80 3.24
C ALA A 395 14.67 -9.51 3.98
N ALA A 396 14.91 -9.42 5.29
CA ALA A 396 14.64 -8.22 6.07
C ALA A 396 15.46 -6.99 5.59
N ASP A 397 16.75 -7.17 5.29
CA ASP A 397 17.59 -6.07 4.80
C ASP A 397 17.38 -5.77 3.31
N LEU A 398 17.11 -6.78 2.48
CA LEU A 398 16.67 -6.55 1.11
C LEU A 398 15.36 -5.75 1.09
N ARG A 399 14.39 -6.09 1.96
CA ARG A 399 13.14 -5.33 2.14
C ARG A 399 13.45 -3.87 2.47
N ARG A 400 14.35 -3.60 3.42
CA ARG A 400 14.78 -2.24 3.79
C ARG A 400 15.46 -1.50 2.62
N ALA A 401 16.28 -2.19 1.83
CA ALA A 401 16.89 -1.62 0.62
C ALA A 401 15.82 -1.13 -0.37
N PHE A 402 14.83 -1.97 -0.68
CA PHE A 402 13.73 -1.57 -1.56
C PHE A 402 12.85 -0.46 -0.98
N SER A 403 12.58 -0.49 0.34
CA SER A 403 11.85 0.56 1.06
C SER A 403 12.57 1.91 0.99
N GLY A 404 13.91 1.92 1.12
CA GLY A 404 14.72 3.10 0.91
C GLY A 404 14.65 3.65 -0.51
N ILE A 405 14.62 2.80 -1.53
CA ILE A 405 14.43 3.24 -2.93
C ILE A 405 13.01 3.81 -3.13
N VAL A 406 11.98 3.19 -2.55
CA VAL A 406 10.61 3.75 -2.55
C VAL A 406 10.62 5.14 -1.91
N ALA A 407 11.24 5.28 -0.73
CA ALA A 407 11.32 6.55 -0.04
C ALA A 407 12.03 7.63 -0.84
N GLY A 408 13.18 7.31 -1.45
CA GLY A 408 13.93 8.24 -2.30
C GLY A 408 13.18 8.67 -3.56
N ASN A 409 12.25 7.84 -4.06
CA ASN A 409 11.47 8.14 -5.26
C ASN A 409 10.20 8.96 -4.96
N VAL A 410 9.47 8.63 -3.90
CA VAL A 410 8.07 9.09 -3.72
C VAL A 410 7.72 9.57 -2.31
N LYS A 411 8.66 9.60 -1.35
CA LYS A 411 8.42 10.17 -0.01
C LYS A 411 9.18 11.47 0.15
N GLU A 412 8.51 12.53 0.59
CA GLU A 412 9.09 13.88 0.70
C GLU A 412 10.43 13.90 1.46
N GLU A 413 10.52 13.21 2.60
CA GLU A 413 11.74 13.14 3.40
C GLU A 413 12.88 12.41 2.66
N GLY A 414 12.57 11.30 2.00
CA GLY A 414 13.53 10.55 1.20
C GLY A 414 14.01 11.36 0.00
N MET A 415 13.10 11.97 -0.75
CA MET A 415 13.44 12.85 -1.87
C MET A 415 14.36 13.99 -1.43
N ARG A 416 14.08 14.62 -0.28
CA ARG A 416 14.95 15.67 0.28
C ARG A 416 16.36 15.15 0.59
N HIS A 417 16.50 13.95 1.16
CA HIS A 417 17.82 13.36 1.39
C HIS A 417 18.59 13.15 0.09
N ILE A 418 17.90 12.74 -0.98
CA ILE A 418 18.49 12.55 -2.31
C ILE A 418 18.92 13.89 -2.91
N ASP A 419 18.07 14.92 -2.83
CA ASP A 419 18.37 16.26 -3.32
C ASP A 419 19.59 16.89 -2.60
N GLU A 420 19.72 16.66 -1.29
CA GLU A 420 20.79 17.24 -0.46
C GLU A 420 22.13 16.49 -0.54
N ARG A 421 22.11 15.16 -0.59
CA ARG A 421 23.31 14.31 -0.43
C ARG A 421 23.60 13.40 -1.62
N GLY A 422 22.73 13.38 -2.63
CA GLY A 422 22.83 12.48 -3.77
C GLY A 422 22.21 11.10 -3.53
N PRO A 423 22.38 10.14 -4.45
CA PRO A 423 21.74 8.83 -4.38
C PRO A 423 22.20 8.00 -3.18
N PHE A 424 21.34 7.10 -2.68
CA PHE A 424 21.72 6.09 -1.69
C PHE A 424 22.73 5.10 -2.28
N GLU A 425 23.79 4.80 -1.54
CA GLU A 425 24.76 3.78 -1.93
C GLU A 425 24.38 2.45 -1.28
N ILE A 426 24.22 1.42 -2.11
CA ILE A 426 23.86 0.06 -1.68
C ILE A 426 25.02 -0.85 -2.03
N HIS A 427 25.58 -1.53 -1.03
CA HIS A 427 26.71 -2.45 -1.20
C HIS A 427 26.41 -3.82 -0.59
N GLY A 428 27.18 -4.83 -0.99
CA GLY A 428 26.98 -6.20 -0.55
C GLY A 428 27.85 -7.19 -1.31
N ASP A 429 27.45 -8.46 -1.30
CA ASP A 429 28.08 -9.51 -2.11
C ASP A 429 28.04 -9.16 -3.61
N PRO A 430 29.16 -9.27 -4.35
CA PRO A 430 29.23 -8.83 -5.75
C PRO A 430 28.18 -9.47 -6.67
N GLU A 431 27.89 -10.76 -6.49
CA GLU A 431 26.92 -11.47 -7.33
C GLU A 431 25.49 -11.00 -7.02
N MET A 432 25.18 -10.80 -5.74
CA MET A 432 23.90 -10.26 -5.30
C MET A 432 23.69 -8.82 -5.80
N MET A 433 24.72 -7.97 -5.69
CA MET A 433 24.67 -6.58 -6.15
C MET A 433 24.52 -6.52 -7.67
N GLN A 434 25.22 -7.38 -8.42
CA GLN A 434 25.03 -7.48 -9.87
C GLN A 434 23.59 -7.87 -10.23
N SER A 435 23.01 -8.85 -9.53
CA SER A 435 21.62 -9.26 -9.77
C SER A 435 20.61 -8.19 -9.36
N LEU A 436 20.86 -7.46 -8.27
CA LEU A 436 20.02 -6.35 -7.82
C LEU A 436 20.07 -5.19 -8.84
N ASP A 437 21.26 -4.79 -9.31
CA ASP A 437 21.42 -3.75 -10.32
C ASP A 437 20.71 -4.14 -11.63
N GLN A 438 20.84 -5.40 -12.08
CA GLN A 438 20.13 -5.87 -13.27
C GLN A 438 18.60 -5.81 -13.10
N LEU A 439 18.08 -6.18 -11.92
CA LEU A 439 16.65 -6.11 -11.61
C LEU A 439 16.16 -4.66 -11.61
N LEU A 440 16.89 -3.76 -10.95
CA LEU A 440 16.54 -2.35 -10.86
C LEU A 440 16.61 -1.66 -12.22
N ARG A 441 17.62 -1.95 -13.05
CA ARG A 441 17.69 -1.46 -14.45
C ARG A 441 16.49 -1.91 -15.28
N ALA A 442 16.10 -3.18 -15.15
CA ALA A 442 14.91 -3.69 -15.84
C ALA A 442 13.64 -2.96 -15.40
N PHE A 443 13.50 -2.61 -14.12
CA PHE A 443 12.38 -1.79 -13.64
C PHE A 443 12.38 -0.37 -14.26
N VAL A 444 13.55 0.24 -14.44
CA VAL A 444 13.69 1.55 -15.11
C VAL A 444 13.30 1.44 -16.59
N GLU A 445 13.88 0.47 -17.32
CA GLU A 445 13.62 0.25 -18.75
C GLU A 445 12.14 -0.04 -19.04
N GLN A 446 11.49 -0.79 -18.15
CA GLN A 446 10.07 -1.13 -18.22
C GLN A 446 9.15 -0.02 -17.65
N ARG A 447 9.70 1.14 -17.28
CA ARG A 447 8.98 2.32 -16.74
C ARG A 447 8.15 2.02 -15.50
N ARG A 448 8.68 1.19 -14.59
CA ARG A 448 8.02 0.79 -13.33
C ARG A 448 8.37 1.69 -12.14
N MET A 449 9.32 2.60 -12.30
CA MET A 449 9.79 3.50 -11.23
C MET A 449 9.04 4.84 -11.19
N LYS A 450 8.40 5.22 -12.30
CA LYS A 450 7.73 6.52 -12.45
C LYS A 450 6.60 6.44 -13.47
N ILE A 451 5.51 7.19 -13.25
CA ILE A 451 4.36 7.27 -14.17
C ILE A 451 4.67 8.15 -15.37
N GLN A 452 5.31 9.31 -15.18
CA GLN A 452 5.61 10.27 -16.26
C GLN A 452 6.99 10.91 -16.12
N GLY A 453 7.61 11.20 -17.27
CA GLY A 453 8.93 11.85 -17.36
C GLY A 453 10.09 10.87 -17.25
N ASP A 454 11.31 11.43 -17.34
CA ASP A 454 12.53 10.65 -17.19
C ASP A 454 12.78 10.32 -15.72
N TYR A 455 13.22 9.09 -15.47
CA TYR A 455 13.57 8.61 -14.14
C TYR A 455 15.07 8.79 -13.88
N GLN A 456 15.41 9.49 -12.80
CA GLN A 456 16.77 9.55 -12.27
C GLN A 456 16.85 8.62 -11.05
N PRO A 457 17.71 7.58 -11.06
CA PRO A 457 17.85 6.69 -9.92
C PRO A 457 18.23 7.42 -8.64
N CYS A 458 17.45 7.20 -7.57
CA CYS A 458 17.77 7.67 -6.22
C CYS A 458 18.78 6.75 -5.50
N TYR A 459 19.41 5.84 -6.23
CA TYR A 459 20.29 4.80 -5.71
C TYR A 459 21.48 4.58 -6.64
N ARG A 460 22.55 4.02 -6.07
CA ARG A 460 23.71 3.50 -6.77
C ARG A 460 24.08 2.16 -6.15
N VAL A 461 24.01 1.11 -6.95
CA VAL A 461 24.45 -0.22 -6.53
C VAL A 461 25.96 -0.32 -6.75
N LEU A 462 26.69 -0.65 -5.68
CA LEU A 462 28.14 -0.82 -5.67
C LEU A 462 28.44 -2.31 -5.46
N GLY A 463 29.05 -2.94 -6.46
CA GLY A 463 29.38 -4.37 -6.47
C GLY A 463 30.83 -4.65 -6.73
#